data_AF-A0A954TB18-F1
#
_entry.id   AF-A0A954TB18-F1
#
_cell.length_a   1.000
_cell.length_b   1.000
_cell.length_c   1.000
_cell.angle_alpha   90.00
_cell.angle_beta   90.00
_cell.angle_gamma   90.00
#
_symmetry.space_group_name_H-M   'P 1'
#
loop_
_entity.id
_entity.type
_entity.pdbx_description
1 polymer ?
#
loop_
_entity_poly.entity_id
_entity_poly.type
_entity_poly.pdbx_seq_one_letter_code
_entity_poly.pdbx_strand_id
1 'polypeptide(L)'
;MRTENLICNLTIVLGFLLLFSSPARGQWELENPFEMLPDGPSALDAPVVESGIPNPLRDDGSLAPLAQDATRNSDTTGAQPTDLESVVSTPTASGDGVQQSPEPEADTILPEEEDDQDVPADVAIVVPAVNAADVADSVLADNYSKAVVIQIEGDIFGRFRWYLLNRLAWAEQQGADLVIVDLTTPGGRLDHSLELAEALRDITWAKTIVFISKEAISGGAILSLGADRIYMTDGALFGDAGPIELGPGGQFEHASEKLLSYLMPALATLAKSKNRPAALAQALVDRNLKVYQATELKTGQTTFLTEAETQMEGVAQLYDVGPIVPETNQGRFLTLEAERARELQFCQNVFQSAEDFFEAVNAGEIVRTEYTWVDNVVYLLNLPLVSGLILIIGLIGLYFEVAAPGISVAGLTATVAFGIFFWSHLLGGTAGWLEFLLFGLGVIFIICEVFVLPGFGVFGVSGLILLVLSLVMASQDFVVPSSTTQWSQLRTNLLIVLGAISGMLILFFGQLILLDSLPGLSRFQLNAPQDSAENTTVGSLTGLLQNGAPTLANNLKIGDQGVADSDLRPSGKIRVEGNAIDVISDGDYIEKGTAVEIISVYGNRIVVRKSES
;
A
#
# COMPACT_ATOMS: atom_id res chain seq x y z
N MET A 1 24.58 41.98 0.14
CA MET A 1 23.35 41.72 0.93
C MET A 1 22.40 40.67 0.34
N ARG A 2 21.92 40.74 -0.91
CA ARG A 2 20.96 39.73 -1.44
C ARG A 2 21.56 38.36 -1.78
N THR A 3 22.83 38.30 -2.17
CA THR A 3 23.53 37.04 -2.52
C THR A 3 24.10 36.31 -1.30
N GLU A 4 24.53 37.04 -0.27
CA GLU A 4 25.08 36.46 0.96
C GLU A 4 24.03 35.76 1.81
N ASN A 5 22.79 36.28 1.82
CA ASN A 5 21.67 35.62 2.51
C ASN A 5 21.21 34.34 1.80
N LEU A 6 21.36 34.26 0.48
CA LEU A 6 21.05 33.04 -0.27
C LEU A 6 22.07 31.94 0.03
N ILE A 7 23.36 32.29 0.14
CA ILE A 7 24.43 31.36 0.49
C ILE A 7 24.31 30.90 1.95
N CYS A 8 23.99 31.81 2.89
CA CYS A 8 23.73 31.44 4.29
C CYS A 8 22.53 30.50 4.43
N ASN A 9 21.42 30.78 3.72
CA ASN A 9 20.22 29.94 3.79
C ASN A 9 20.41 28.58 3.10
N LEU A 10 21.16 28.53 2.00
CA LEU A 10 21.53 27.26 1.36
C LEU A 10 22.46 26.44 2.26
N THR A 11 23.34 27.09 3.04
CA THR A 11 24.24 26.42 3.99
C THR A 11 23.49 25.87 5.21
N ILE A 12 22.45 26.58 5.68
CA ILE A 12 21.59 26.11 6.79
C ILE A 12 20.72 24.93 6.32
N VAL A 13 20.16 25.00 5.11
CA VAL A 13 19.35 23.91 4.52
C VAL A 13 20.22 22.69 4.18
N LEU A 14 21.44 22.88 3.64
CA LEU A 14 22.41 21.79 3.46
C LEU A 14 22.89 21.23 4.81
N GLY A 15 23.07 22.07 5.84
CA GLY A 15 23.43 21.62 7.19
C GLY A 15 22.34 20.77 7.83
N PHE A 16 21.07 21.10 7.58
CA PHE A 16 19.93 20.29 8.00
C PHE A 16 19.84 18.98 7.21
N LEU A 17 20.09 19.00 5.89
CA LEU A 17 20.12 17.78 5.06
C LEU A 17 21.30 16.86 5.40
N LEU A 18 22.46 17.42 5.77
CA LEU A 18 23.66 16.65 6.16
C LEU A 18 23.53 15.99 7.54
N LEU A 19 22.71 16.54 8.43
CA LEU A 19 22.34 15.88 9.70
C LEU A 19 21.46 14.63 9.49
N PHE A 20 20.84 14.48 8.31
CA PHE A 20 20.00 13.33 7.95
C PHE A 20 20.61 12.42 6.87
N SER A 21 21.83 12.70 6.40
CA SER A 21 22.43 12.00 5.25
C SER A 21 23.64 11.12 5.58
N SER A 22 23.76 10.57 6.80
CA SER A 22 24.82 9.59 7.09
C SER A 22 24.30 8.15 6.98
N PRO A 23 24.69 7.37 5.95
CA PRO A 23 24.47 5.94 5.94
C PRO A 23 25.60 5.23 6.71
N ALA A 24 25.23 4.19 7.45
CA ALA A 24 26.05 3.11 8.02
C ALA A 24 26.57 3.22 9.48
N ARG A 25 25.97 2.33 10.30
CA ARG A 25 26.55 1.38 11.28
C ARG A 25 27.22 1.90 12.57
N GLY A 26 26.78 1.28 13.67
CA GLY A 26 27.67 0.91 14.79
C GLY A 26 27.24 1.45 16.16
N GLN A 27 26.73 0.54 17.00
CA GLN A 27 26.90 0.47 18.46
C GLN A 27 27.13 1.79 19.22
N TRP A 28 26.16 2.15 20.07
CA TRP A 28 26.40 3.07 21.18
C TRP A 28 26.84 2.27 22.41
N GLU A 29 28.13 1.95 22.50
CA GLU A 29 28.79 1.68 23.78
C GLU A 29 29.50 2.95 24.23
N LEU A 30 29.20 3.39 25.44
CA LEU A 30 29.84 4.53 26.09
C LEU A 30 31.17 4.07 26.69
N GLU A 31 32.30 4.32 26.01
CA GLU A 31 33.62 4.24 26.64
C GLU A 31 34.47 5.51 26.41
N ASN A 32 35.20 5.86 27.48
CA ASN A 32 35.95 7.10 27.74
C ASN A 32 37.09 7.40 26.73
N PRO A 33 37.38 8.68 26.40
CA PRO A 33 38.53 9.02 25.58
C PRO A 33 39.71 9.50 26.44
N PHE A 34 40.68 8.63 26.74
CA PHE A 34 42.04 9.04 27.13
C PHE A 34 43.02 7.87 26.93
N GLU A 35 43.70 7.81 25.78
CA GLU A 35 45.09 7.35 25.70
C GLU A 35 45.76 7.71 24.36
N MET A 36 47.06 8.03 24.42
CA MET A 36 47.91 8.65 23.41
C MET A 36 48.60 7.63 22.47
N LEU A 37 48.74 7.97 21.17
CA LEU A 37 49.85 7.81 20.16
C LEU A 37 50.81 6.57 20.18
N PRO A 38 51.52 6.14 19.08
CA PRO A 38 52.05 6.96 17.95
C PRO A 38 52.22 6.32 16.52
N ASP A 39 52.49 7.20 15.53
CA ASP A 39 53.35 7.19 14.31
C ASP A 39 53.56 5.96 13.34
N GLY A 40 53.02 6.10 12.11
CA GLY A 40 53.64 5.88 10.76
C GLY A 40 54.07 4.47 10.27
N PRO A 41 54.45 4.27 8.96
CA PRO A 41 54.45 5.19 7.81
C PRO A 41 53.80 4.63 6.50
N SER A 42 53.93 5.43 5.44
CA SER A 42 53.37 5.43 4.09
C SER A 42 54.17 4.65 3.01
N ALA A 43 53.53 4.44 1.83
CA ALA A 43 54.05 4.33 0.44
C ALA A 43 53.37 3.18 -0.34
N LEU A 44 52.58 3.47 -1.39
CA LEU A 44 52.96 3.51 -2.82
C LEU A 44 53.24 2.12 -3.42
N ASP A 45 52.30 1.62 -4.22
CA ASP A 45 52.57 0.92 -5.50
C ASP A 45 51.28 0.79 -6.34
N ALA A 46 51.34 1.26 -7.59
CA ALA A 46 50.31 1.13 -8.63
C ALA A 46 50.61 -0.12 -9.50
N PRO A 47 49.73 -0.60 -10.42
CA PRO A 47 49.53 0.12 -11.69
C PRO A 47 48.14 0.00 -12.35
N VAL A 48 47.99 0.87 -13.36
CA VAL A 48 46.93 1.04 -14.35
C VAL A 48 46.88 -0.13 -15.36
N VAL A 49 45.68 -0.56 -15.75
CA VAL A 49 45.44 -1.35 -16.97
C VAL A 49 44.22 -0.80 -17.72
N GLU A 50 44.44 -0.54 -19.00
CA GLU A 50 43.50 -0.05 -20.03
C GLU A 50 42.93 -1.24 -20.83
N SER A 51 41.95 -0.97 -21.72
CA SER A 51 41.26 -1.85 -22.69
C SER A 51 39.97 -2.52 -22.19
N GLY A 52 38.89 -2.65 -22.96
CA GLY A 52 38.65 -2.30 -24.36
C GLY A 52 37.21 -2.74 -24.71
N ILE A 53 36.50 -1.91 -25.48
CA ILE A 53 35.20 -2.22 -26.07
C ILE A 53 35.42 -3.11 -27.31
N PRO A 54 34.52 -4.07 -27.58
CA PRO A 54 33.95 -4.12 -28.92
C PRO A 54 32.42 -4.31 -28.93
N ASN A 55 31.80 -3.56 -29.83
CA ASN A 55 30.45 -3.72 -30.36
C ASN A 55 30.54 -4.49 -31.70
N PRO A 56 29.54 -5.33 -32.04
CA PRO A 56 29.06 -5.42 -33.43
C PRO A 56 27.50 -5.38 -33.48
N LEU A 57 26.88 -4.37 -34.11
CA LEU A 57 26.34 -4.35 -35.50
C LEU A 57 25.34 -5.48 -35.83
N ARG A 58 24.03 -5.18 -36.03
CA ARG A 58 23.28 -4.98 -37.32
C ARG A 58 23.19 -6.25 -38.17
N ASP A 59 22.13 -6.61 -38.89
CA ASP A 59 20.85 -6.03 -39.34
C ASP A 59 20.12 -7.24 -39.97
N ASP A 60 18.81 -7.42 -39.81
CA ASP A 60 17.87 -7.67 -40.92
C ASP A 60 16.40 -7.71 -40.47
N GLY A 61 15.57 -7.04 -41.25
CA GLY A 61 14.13 -6.93 -41.03
C GLY A 61 13.33 -7.89 -41.90
N SER A 62 12.11 -8.17 -41.49
CA SER A 62 11.00 -8.40 -42.42
C SER A 62 9.68 -7.94 -41.79
N LEU A 63 8.85 -7.33 -42.63
CA LEU A 63 7.62 -6.59 -42.33
C LEU A 63 6.38 -7.48 -42.50
N ALA A 64 5.49 -7.42 -41.49
CA ALA A 64 4.02 -7.26 -41.60
C ALA A 64 3.14 -8.46 -42.10
N PRO A 65 1.79 -8.36 -42.14
CA PRO A 65 0.87 -8.74 -41.05
C PRO A 65 -0.36 -9.60 -41.51
N LEU A 66 -1.16 -10.17 -40.58
CA LEU A 66 -2.47 -10.80 -40.86
C LEU A 66 -3.44 -10.46 -39.69
N ALA A 67 -4.45 -9.58 -39.85
CA ALA A 67 -5.79 -9.77 -40.41
C ALA A 67 -6.62 -10.83 -39.64
N GLN A 68 -7.54 -10.41 -38.76
CA GLN A 68 -8.99 -10.25 -39.01
C GLN A 68 -9.67 -11.50 -39.58
N ASP A 69 -10.54 -12.11 -38.79
CA ASP A 69 -11.80 -12.62 -39.32
C ASP A 69 -12.93 -12.53 -38.28
N ALA A 70 -14.08 -12.10 -38.76
CA ALA A 70 -15.30 -11.83 -38.03
C ALA A 70 -16.45 -12.60 -38.70
N THR A 71 -17.20 -13.38 -37.93
CA THR A 71 -18.58 -13.83 -38.22
C THR A 71 -19.20 -14.30 -36.91
N ARG A 72 -20.45 -14.06 -36.50
CA ARG A 72 -21.60 -13.33 -37.06
C ARG A 72 -22.71 -13.35 -35.99
N ASN A 73 -23.37 -12.20 -35.82
CA ASN A 73 -24.72 -11.90 -35.30
C ASN A 73 -25.58 -13.01 -34.64
N SER A 74 -26.20 -12.65 -33.51
CA SER A 74 -27.60 -12.18 -33.55
C SER A 74 -28.00 -11.44 -32.26
N ASP A 75 -28.48 -10.22 -32.46
CA ASP A 75 -29.25 -9.38 -31.53
C ASP A 75 -30.44 -10.12 -30.89
N THR A 76 -30.81 -9.79 -29.65
CA THR A 76 -32.01 -8.98 -29.36
C THR A 76 -32.30 -8.83 -27.85
N THR A 77 -32.29 -7.57 -27.41
CA THR A 77 -33.24 -6.91 -26.48
C THR A 77 -33.71 -7.60 -25.20
N GLY A 78 -33.32 -6.99 -24.06
CA GLY A 78 -34.18 -6.01 -23.38
C GLY A 78 -35.34 -6.49 -22.50
N ALA A 79 -35.34 -5.96 -21.26
CA ALA A 79 -36.45 -5.76 -20.32
C ALA A 79 -36.77 -6.87 -19.30
N GLN A 80 -36.38 -6.58 -18.05
CA GLN A 80 -37.07 -6.93 -16.79
C GLN A 80 -38.43 -6.21 -16.66
N PRO A 81 -39.20 -6.36 -15.56
CA PRO A 81 -39.50 -7.50 -14.67
C PRO A 81 -41.03 -7.61 -14.43
N THR A 82 -41.47 -8.45 -13.47
CA THR A 82 -42.77 -8.52 -12.72
C THR A 82 -43.21 -9.99 -12.67
N ASP A 83 -43.82 -10.59 -11.65
CA ASP A 83 -44.19 -10.24 -10.27
C ASP A 83 -44.87 -11.51 -9.69
N LEU A 84 -44.96 -11.59 -8.36
CA LEU A 84 -45.99 -12.31 -7.56
C LEU A 84 -45.98 -13.86 -7.56
N GLU A 85 -45.58 -14.48 -6.44
CA GLU A 85 -46.41 -14.82 -5.25
C GLU A 85 -47.40 -15.99 -5.45
N SER A 86 -47.20 -17.05 -4.66
CA SER A 86 -48.20 -17.93 -3.99
C SER A 86 -47.50 -19.27 -3.66
N VAL A 87 -47.03 -19.53 -2.43
CA VAL A 87 -47.73 -19.86 -1.17
C VAL A 87 -48.51 -21.18 -1.25
N VAL A 88 -48.32 -21.99 -0.19
CA VAL A 88 -49.15 -23.10 0.34
C VAL A 88 -48.64 -24.51 -0.01
N SER A 89 -47.83 -25.14 0.86
CA SER A 89 -48.19 -26.00 2.02
C SER A 89 -48.55 -27.45 1.66
N THR A 90 -47.73 -28.35 2.22
CA THR A 90 -47.92 -29.78 2.55
C THR A 90 -49.22 -30.07 3.34
N PRO A 91 -49.57 -31.30 3.78
CA PRO A 91 -48.95 -32.65 3.63
C PRO A 91 -50.01 -33.70 3.15
N THR A 92 -49.82 -35.04 3.10
CA THR A 92 -50.09 -35.98 4.22
C THR A 92 -49.94 -37.45 3.75
N ALA A 93 -49.18 -38.23 4.53
CA ALA A 93 -49.33 -39.62 5.01
C ALA A 93 -49.55 -40.88 4.12
N SER A 94 -49.16 -41.98 4.80
CA SER A 94 -49.50 -43.40 4.65
C SER A 94 -48.64 -44.18 3.64
N GLY A 95 -48.05 -45.33 3.96
CA GLY A 95 -48.23 -46.25 5.08
C GLY A 95 -48.33 -47.67 4.53
N ASP A 96 -47.73 -48.61 5.26
CA ASP A 96 -47.86 -50.08 5.16
C ASP A 96 -46.97 -50.87 4.18
N GLY A 97 -46.42 -51.97 4.73
CA GLY A 97 -46.30 -53.21 3.98
C GLY A 97 -45.00 -53.99 4.13
N VAL A 98 -44.85 -54.73 5.24
CA VAL A 98 -43.87 -55.82 5.42
C VAL A 98 -44.25 -57.02 4.55
N GLN A 99 -43.29 -57.64 3.84
CA GLN A 99 -43.27 -59.11 3.63
C GLN A 99 -41.92 -59.65 3.12
N GLN A 100 -41.69 -60.92 3.45
CA GLN A 100 -40.44 -61.69 3.53
C GLN A 100 -39.81 -62.12 2.19
N SER A 101 -38.52 -62.49 2.31
CA SER A 101 -37.56 -63.11 1.39
C SER A 101 -38.05 -64.33 0.60
N PRO A 102 -37.32 -64.79 -0.45
CA PRO A 102 -36.14 -65.66 -0.22
C PRO A 102 -34.96 -65.49 -1.22
N GLU A 103 -33.77 -65.98 -0.81
CA GLU A 103 -32.62 -66.29 -1.68
C GLU A 103 -32.96 -67.36 -2.74
N PRO A 104 -32.12 -67.55 -3.77
CA PRO A 104 -31.16 -68.66 -3.64
C PRO A 104 -29.77 -68.45 -4.29
N GLU A 105 -28.79 -69.06 -3.63
CA GLU A 105 -27.74 -69.97 -4.11
C GLU A 105 -26.67 -69.55 -5.14
N ALA A 106 -25.49 -70.07 -4.82
CA ALA A 106 -24.20 -69.89 -5.45
C ALA A 106 -24.03 -70.71 -6.73
N ASP A 107 -23.14 -70.25 -7.61
CA ASP A 107 -22.44 -71.12 -8.52
C ASP A 107 -20.96 -70.73 -8.64
N THR A 108 -20.12 -71.75 -8.59
CA THR A 108 -18.66 -71.69 -8.50
C THR A 108 -18.10 -72.01 -9.89
N ILE A 109 -17.29 -71.12 -10.47
CA ILE A 109 -16.46 -71.43 -11.65
C ILE A 109 -15.09 -70.75 -11.50
N LEU A 110 -14.05 -71.57 -11.36
CA LEU A 110 -12.65 -71.31 -11.77
C LEU A 110 -12.44 -72.04 -13.12
N PRO A 111 -11.34 -71.89 -13.88
CA PRO A 111 -10.16 -71.00 -13.76
C PRO A 111 -9.84 -70.27 -15.10
N GLU A 112 -8.77 -69.48 -15.18
CA GLU A 112 -7.72 -69.60 -16.23
C GLU A 112 -6.56 -68.61 -15.99
N GLU A 113 -5.35 -69.17 -15.96
CA GLU A 113 -4.07 -68.47 -16.02
C GLU A 113 -3.78 -68.06 -17.48
N GLU A 114 -3.29 -66.83 -17.71
CA GLU A 114 -2.53 -66.49 -18.91
C GLU A 114 -1.32 -65.61 -18.57
N ASP A 115 -0.34 -65.77 -19.44
CA ASP A 115 1.11 -65.74 -19.25
C ASP A 115 1.75 -64.34 -19.44
N ASP A 116 2.98 -64.22 -18.93
CA ASP A 116 3.89 -63.07 -18.96
C ASP A 116 4.23 -62.56 -20.38
N GLN A 117 4.38 -61.23 -20.53
CA GLN A 117 5.33 -60.63 -21.48
C GLN A 117 6.02 -59.37 -20.94
N ASP A 118 7.31 -59.53 -20.64
CA ASP A 118 8.47 -58.66 -20.87
C ASP A 118 8.35 -57.12 -20.69
N VAL A 119 8.94 -56.63 -19.58
CA VAL A 119 9.50 -55.27 -19.48
C VAL A 119 10.95 -55.38 -19.00
N PRO A 120 11.95 -54.79 -19.70
CA PRO A 120 13.36 -54.98 -19.38
C PRO A 120 13.79 -54.27 -18.09
N ALA A 121 14.74 -54.91 -17.41
CA ALA A 121 15.36 -54.49 -16.17
C ALA A 121 16.38 -53.33 -16.34
N ASP A 122 16.63 -52.68 -15.19
CA ASP A 122 17.82 -51.90 -14.80
C ASP A 122 17.83 -50.37 -15.00
N VAL A 123 17.22 -49.66 -14.04
CA VAL A 123 17.88 -48.55 -13.33
C VAL A 123 17.57 -48.69 -11.83
N ALA A 124 18.44 -49.38 -11.10
CA ALA A 124 18.40 -49.38 -9.64
C ALA A 124 18.88 -48.01 -9.12
N ILE A 125 17.94 -47.11 -8.84
CA ILE A 125 18.22 -45.97 -7.96
C ILE A 125 18.17 -46.52 -6.54
N VAL A 126 19.35 -46.75 -5.96
CA VAL A 126 19.49 -46.92 -4.52
C VAL A 126 19.19 -45.56 -3.88
N VAL A 127 17.92 -45.32 -3.56
CA VAL A 127 17.55 -44.28 -2.60
C VAL A 127 17.85 -44.87 -1.23
N PRO A 128 18.79 -44.30 -0.44
CA PRO A 128 19.00 -44.79 0.91
C PRO A 128 17.69 -44.58 1.69
N ALA A 129 17.22 -45.64 2.35
CA ALA A 129 16.09 -45.55 3.26
C ALA A 129 16.44 -44.54 4.36
N VAL A 130 15.86 -43.34 4.28
CA VAL A 130 15.98 -42.35 5.34
C VAL A 130 14.97 -42.73 6.40
N ASN A 131 15.49 -43.12 7.56
CA ASN A 131 14.72 -43.47 8.74
C ASN A 131 13.96 -42.22 9.21
N ALA A 132 12.63 -42.24 9.24
CA ALA A 132 11.80 -41.06 9.56
C ALA A 132 11.97 -40.57 11.02
N ALA A 133 12.53 -41.41 11.90
CA ALA A 133 12.90 -41.03 13.26
C ALA A 133 14.26 -40.31 13.37
N ASP A 134 15.09 -40.35 12.31
CA ASP A 134 16.42 -39.73 12.26
C ASP A 134 16.44 -38.38 11.51
N VAL A 135 15.28 -37.88 11.04
CA VAL A 135 15.10 -36.45 10.71
C VAL A 135 14.79 -35.71 12.01
N ALA A 136 15.72 -35.76 12.97
CA ALA A 136 15.77 -34.77 14.03
C ALA A 136 15.77 -33.39 13.34
N ASP A 137 14.91 -32.48 13.80
CA ASP A 137 14.61 -31.18 13.19
C ASP A 137 15.74 -30.56 12.39
N SER A 138 15.76 -30.82 11.07
CA SER A 138 16.84 -30.35 10.20
C SER A 138 17.02 -28.84 10.29
N VAL A 139 15.92 -28.11 10.50
CA VAL A 139 15.92 -26.66 10.65
C VAL A 139 16.69 -26.23 11.90
N LEU A 140 16.57 -26.90 13.05
CA LEU A 140 17.35 -26.53 14.24
C LEU A 140 18.82 -27.01 14.15
N ALA A 141 19.07 -28.06 13.36
CA ALA A 141 20.42 -28.58 13.13
C ALA A 141 21.20 -27.82 12.03
N ASP A 142 20.50 -27.10 11.15
CA ASP A 142 21.10 -26.25 10.13
C ASP A 142 21.90 -25.09 10.78
N ASN A 143 22.85 -24.53 10.04
CA ASN A 143 23.62 -23.38 10.50
C ASN A 143 23.21 -22.15 9.70
N TYR A 144 22.56 -21.20 10.37
CA TYR A 144 22.09 -19.97 9.75
C TYR A 144 23.08 -18.84 9.95
N SER A 145 23.29 -18.03 8.91
CA SER A 145 24.12 -16.83 9.02
C SER A 145 23.43 -15.76 9.85
N LYS A 146 22.11 -15.56 9.67
CA LYS A 146 21.34 -14.52 10.33
C LYS A 146 19.89 -14.92 10.54
N ALA A 147 19.49 -15.01 11.80
CA ALA A 147 18.12 -15.22 12.22
C ALA A 147 17.46 -13.89 12.62
N VAL A 148 16.25 -13.65 12.12
CA VAL A 148 15.39 -12.56 12.60
C VAL A 148 14.23 -13.13 13.39
N VAL A 149 14.09 -12.70 14.64
CA VAL A 149 12.96 -13.03 15.51
C VAL A 149 11.96 -11.87 15.50
N ILE A 150 10.73 -12.17 15.10
CA ILE A 150 9.61 -11.24 15.06
C ILE A 150 8.67 -11.62 16.19
N GLN A 151 8.76 -10.91 17.30
CA GLN A 151 7.87 -11.12 18.43
C GLN A 151 6.55 -10.38 18.18
N ILE A 152 5.45 -11.12 18.27
CA ILE A 152 4.12 -10.57 17.95
C ILE A 152 3.03 -11.20 18.84
N GLU A 153 2.33 -10.33 19.58
CA GLU A 153 1.26 -10.71 20.51
C GLU A 153 -0.04 -9.95 20.23
N GLY A 154 -1.18 -10.62 20.47
CA GLY A 154 -2.52 -10.02 20.44
C GLY A 154 -3.34 -10.40 19.20
N ASP A 155 -4.42 -9.66 18.96
CA ASP A 155 -5.40 -9.99 17.92
C ASP A 155 -4.87 -9.76 16.49
N ILE A 156 -5.19 -10.69 15.58
CA ILE A 156 -4.86 -10.61 14.14
C ILE A 156 -5.79 -9.62 13.44
N PHE A 157 -5.52 -8.32 13.64
CA PHE A 157 -6.15 -7.20 12.95
C PHE A 157 -5.14 -6.44 12.07
N GLY A 158 -5.56 -5.29 11.54
CA GLY A 158 -4.78 -4.51 10.57
C GLY A 158 -3.37 -4.14 11.06
N ARG A 159 -3.19 -3.84 12.35
CA ARG A 159 -1.86 -3.54 12.92
C ARG A 159 -0.96 -4.76 12.97
N PHE A 160 -1.51 -5.90 13.44
CA PHE A 160 -0.80 -7.17 13.49
C PHE A 160 -0.31 -7.59 12.11
N ARG A 161 -1.22 -7.57 11.14
CA ARG A 161 -0.91 -7.84 9.74
C ARG A 161 0.17 -6.90 9.21
N TRP A 162 0.00 -5.59 9.39
CA TRP A 162 0.94 -4.58 8.92
C TRP A 162 2.34 -4.78 9.51
N TYR A 163 2.43 -5.03 10.83
CA TYR A 163 3.70 -5.21 11.51
C TYR A 163 4.43 -6.47 11.03
N LEU A 164 3.74 -7.63 10.97
CA LEU A 164 4.38 -8.88 10.54
C LEU A 164 4.88 -8.77 9.09
N LEU A 165 4.07 -8.29 8.15
CA LEU A 165 4.49 -8.13 6.75
C LEU A 165 5.69 -7.18 6.60
N ASN A 166 5.70 -6.06 7.31
CA ASN A 166 6.82 -5.13 7.27
C ASN A 166 8.10 -5.71 7.87
N ARG A 167 7.99 -6.50 8.95
CA ARG A 167 9.16 -7.15 9.56
C ARG A 167 9.70 -8.29 8.70
N LEU A 168 8.84 -9.00 7.97
CA LEU A 168 9.26 -9.99 6.96
C LEU A 168 10.02 -9.31 5.82
N ALA A 169 9.48 -8.24 5.23
CA ALA A 169 10.15 -7.49 4.17
C ALA A 169 11.48 -6.88 4.64
N TRP A 170 11.52 -6.35 5.86
CA TRP A 170 12.75 -5.86 6.47
C TRP A 170 13.78 -6.98 6.68
N ALA A 171 13.35 -8.16 7.16
CA ALA A 171 14.23 -9.31 7.35
C ALA A 171 14.86 -9.79 6.02
N GLU A 172 14.10 -9.81 4.93
CA GLU A 172 14.61 -10.09 3.59
C GLU A 172 15.69 -9.08 3.17
N GLN A 173 15.45 -7.78 3.38
CA GLN A 173 16.43 -6.72 3.09
C GLN A 173 17.70 -6.83 3.95
N GLN A 174 17.59 -7.35 5.17
CA GLN A 174 18.75 -7.62 6.03
C GLN A 174 19.54 -8.88 5.63
N GLY A 175 19.06 -9.65 4.64
CA GLY A 175 19.68 -10.90 4.21
C GLY A 175 19.57 -12.02 5.25
N ALA A 176 18.47 -12.05 6.02
CA ALA A 176 18.21 -13.15 6.94
C ALA A 176 17.94 -14.45 6.18
N ASP A 177 18.49 -15.57 6.67
CA ASP A 177 18.26 -16.92 6.14
C ASP A 177 17.40 -17.79 7.07
N LEU A 178 17.08 -17.29 8.28
CA LEU A 178 16.06 -17.81 9.18
C LEU A 178 15.14 -16.69 9.69
N VAL A 179 13.83 -16.95 9.66
CA VAL A 179 12.80 -16.11 10.29
C VAL A 179 12.08 -16.91 11.35
N ILE A 180 11.99 -16.36 12.56
CA ILE A 180 11.24 -16.93 13.67
C ILE A 180 10.12 -15.96 14.03
N VAL A 181 8.87 -16.38 13.89
CA VAL A 181 7.71 -15.64 14.38
C VAL A 181 7.39 -16.18 15.78
N ASP A 182 7.76 -15.42 16.81
CA ASP A 182 7.38 -15.71 18.20
C ASP A 182 5.96 -15.21 18.43
N LEU A 183 5.01 -16.15 18.42
CA LEU A 183 3.59 -15.94 18.24
C LEU A 183 2.82 -16.23 19.52
N THR A 184 2.03 -15.25 19.97
CA THR A 184 0.95 -15.44 20.95
C THR A 184 -0.31 -14.74 20.47
N THR A 185 -1.38 -15.47 20.15
CA THR A 185 -2.61 -14.84 19.67
C THR A 185 -3.87 -15.67 19.97
N PRO A 186 -4.97 -15.02 20.38
CA PRO A 186 -6.27 -15.66 20.50
C PRO A 186 -7.01 -15.74 19.16
N GLY A 187 -6.49 -15.13 18.08
CA GLY A 187 -7.12 -15.08 16.77
C GLY A 187 -7.41 -13.67 16.27
N GLY A 188 -8.31 -13.56 15.30
CA GLY A 188 -8.64 -12.28 14.68
C GLY A 188 -9.44 -12.45 13.39
N ARG A 189 -9.19 -11.60 12.39
CA ARG A 189 -9.89 -11.73 11.11
C ARG A 189 -9.34 -12.88 10.28
N LEU A 190 -10.26 -13.67 9.73
CA LEU A 190 -9.92 -14.82 8.88
C LEU A 190 -9.13 -14.41 7.62
N ASP A 191 -9.50 -13.30 6.98
CA ASP A 191 -8.83 -12.81 5.77
C ASP A 191 -7.35 -12.48 6.03
N HIS A 192 -7.06 -11.78 7.13
CA HIS A 192 -5.68 -11.50 7.54
C HIS A 192 -4.92 -12.76 7.94
N SER A 193 -5.59 -13.72 8.59
CA SER A 193 -4.95 -14.96 9.05
C SER A 193 -4.50 -15.82 7.87
N LEU A 194 -5.35 -15.98 6.86
CA LEU A 194 -5.01 -16.68 5.62
C LEU A 194 -3.91 -15.97 4.84
N GLU A 195 -4.03 -14.65 4.68
CA GLU A 195 -3.01 -13.85 3.97
C GLU A 195 -1.62 -13.97 4.62
N LEU A 196 -1.54 -13.92 5.95
CA LEU A 196 -0.27 -14.07 6.66
C LEU A 196 0.27 -15.50 6.56
N ALA A 197 -0.61 -16.51 6.57
CA ALA A 197 -0.21 -17.89 6.35
C ALA A 197 0.36 -18.10 4.92
N GLU A 198 -0.29 -17.53 3.91
CA GLU A 198 0.18 -17.56 2.53
C GLU A 198 1.50 -16.79 2.36
N ALA A 199 1.65 -15.64 3.02
CA ALA A 199 2.89 -14.88 3.03
C ALA A 199 4.05 -15.70 3.60
N LEU A 200 3.85 -16.40 4.73
CA LEU A 200 4.86 -17.32 5.27
C LEU A 200 5.11 -18.51 4.34
N ARG A 201 4.06 -19.03 3.69
CA ARG A 201 4.17 -20.16 2.76
C ARG A 201 5.07 -19.83 1.57
N ASP A 202 4.93 -18.62 1.04
CA ASP A 202 5.59 -18.15 -0.17
C ASP A 202 7.02 -17.61 0.05
N ILE A 203 7.49 -17.51 1.29
CA ILE A 203 8.90 -17.18 1.58
C ILE A 203 9.81 -18.29 1.03
N THR A 204 10.74 -17.88 0.17
CA THR A 204 11.76 -18.76 -0.44
C THR A 204 13.19 -18.35 -0.09
N TRP A 205 13.38 -17.14 0.44
CA TRP A 205 14.67 -16.56 0.79
C TRP A 205 15.17 -16.95 2.19
N ALA A 206 14.31 -17.47 3.06
CA ALA A 206 14.66 -17.96 4.40
C ALA A 206 13.84 -19.20 4.78
N LYS A 207 14.31 -19.92 5.80
CA LYS A 207 13.47 -20.86 6.54
C LYS A 207 12.57 -20.12 7.53
N THR A 208 11.35 -20.62 7.72
CA THR A 208 10.34 -19.99 8.59
C THR A 208 9.95 -20.91 9.73
N ILE A 209 10.06 -20.38 10.94
CA ILE A 209 9.60 -21.02 12.17
C ILE A 209 8.47 -20.17 12.74
N VAL A 210 7.38 -20.80 13.15
CA VAL A 210 6.45 -20.21 14.12
C VAL A 210 6.69 -20.86 15.47
N PHE A 211 7.09 -20.07 16.45
CA PHE A 211 7.29 -20.49 17.82
C PHE A 211 6.11 -20.03 18.66
N ILE A 212 5.42 -20.94 19.34
CA ILE A 212 4.22 -20.65 20.13
C ILE A 212 4.56 -20.78 21.60
N SER A 213 4.71 -19.63 22.27
CA SER A 213 5.07 -19.57 23.69
C SER A 213 3.90 -19.71 24.66
N LYS A 214 2.67 -19.47 24.20
CA LYS A 214 1.46 -19.53 25.04
C LYS A 214 0.29 -20.13 24.27
N GLU A 215 -0.12 -19.46 23.19
CA GLU A 215 -1.27 -19.91 22.41
C GLU A 215 -1.22 -19.40 20.98
N ALA A 216 -1.65 -20.23 20.04
CA ALA A 216 -1.98 -19.85 18.68
C ALA A 216 -3.35 -20.40 18.35
N ILE A 217 -4.37 -19.67 18.81
CA ILE A 217 -5.77 -20.02 18.65
C ILE A 217 -6.37 -19.28 17.45
N SER A 218 -7.36 -19.92 16.85
CA SER A 218 -8.13 -19.39 15.75
C SER A 218 -7.28 -19.00 14.55
N GLY A 219 -7.26 -17.71 14.20
CA GLY A 219 -6.39 -17.18 13.15
C GLY A 219 -4.91 -17.48 13.35
N GLY A 220 -4.45 -17.63 14.61
CA GLY A 220 -3.07 -18.01 14.92
C GLY A 220 -2.71 -19.41 14.45
N ALA A 221 -3.63 -20.37 14.61
CA ALA A 221 -3.44 -21.73 14.12
C ALA A 221 -3.33 -21.74 12.59
N ILE A 222 -4.20 -20.98 11.90
CA ILE A 222 -4.17 -20.83 10.43
C ILE A 222 -2.85 -20.21 9.97
N LEU A 223 -2.42 -19.10 10.58
CA LEU A 223 -1.14 -18.45 10.29
C LEU A 223 0.02 -19.43 10.41
N SER A 224 0.04 -20.21 11.49
CA SER A 224 1.12 -21.15 11.80
C SER A 224 1.27 -22.25 10.73
N LEU A 225 0.18 -22.67 10.07
CA LEU A 225 0.22 -23.66 8.99
C LEU A 225 1.07 -23.19 7.79
N GLY A 226 1.28 -21.88 7.65
CA GLY A 226 2.11 -21.28 6.61
C GLY A 226 3.62 -21.40 6.84
N ALA A 227 4.08 -21.71 8.05
CA ALA A 227 5.52 -21.78 8.36
C ALA A 227 6.14 -23.12 7.92
N ASP A 228 7.46 -23.20 7.77
CA ASP A 228 8.15 -24.47 7.53
C ASP A 228 8.14 -25.37 8.76
N ARG A 229 8.25 -24.78 9.95
CA ARG A 229 8.22 -25.49 11.23
C ARG A 229 7.36 -24.77 12.27
N ILE A 230 6.75 -25.56 13.15
CA ILE A 230 6.05 -25.08 14.34
C ILE A 230 6.72 -25.71 15.56
N TYR A 231 7.14 -24.87 16.50
CA TYR A 231 7.63 -25.27 17.80
C TYR A 231 6.75 -24.67 18.88
N MET A 232 6.60 -25.37 20.00
CA MET A 232 5.72 -24.96 21.08
C MET A 232 6.45 -25.08 22.41
N THR A 233 6.11 -24.22 23.38
CA THR A 233 6.46 -24.49 24.78
C THR A 233 5.49 -25.49 25.40
N ASP A 234 5.94 -26.19 26.44
CA ASP A 234 5.07 -27.01 27.26
C ASP A 234 3.93 -26.16 27.83
N GLY A 235 2.73 -26.72 27.87
CA GLY A 235 1.49 -26.02 28.24
C GLY A 235 0.94 -25.04 27.20
N ALA A 236 1.57 -24.85 26.04
CA ALA A 236 1.02 -24.01 24.98
C ALA A 236 -0.17 -24.67 24.26
N LEU A 237 -1.11 -23.84 23.77
CA LEU A 237 -2.31 -24.26 23.06
C LEU A 237 -2.26 -23.96 21.56
N PHE A 238 -2.81 -24.85 20.74
CA PHE A 238 -2.88 -24.72 19.29
C PHE A 238 -4.23 -25.20 18.74
N GLY A 239 -4.85 -24.42 17.85
CA GLY A 239 -6.04 -24.84 17.10
C GLY A 239 -7.25 -23.94 17.29
N ASP A 240 -8.45 -24.54 17.40
CA ASP A 240 -9.74 -23.86 17.54
C ASP A 240 -9.97 -22.75 16.49
N ALA A 241 -9.92 -23.13 15.20
CA ALA A 241 -9.89 -22.22 14.06
C ALA A 241 -11.20 -22.06 13.29
N GLY A 242 -12.30 -22.56 13.84
CA GLY A 242 -13.62 -22.37 13.27
C GLY A 242 -13.99 -20.88 13.16
N PRO A 243 -14.30 -20.38 11.95
CA PRO A 243 -14.74 -19.00 11.81
C PRO A 243 -16.12 -18.80 12.42
N ILE A 244 -16.30 -17.63 13.03
CA ILE A 244 -17.55 -17.17 13.63
C ILE A 244 -18.02 -15.90 12.91
N GLU A 245 -19.33 -15.80 12.70
CA GLU A 245 -19.98 -14.67 12.05
C GLU A 245 -20.98 -14.04 13.03
N LEU A 246 -21.19 -12.72 12.91
CA LEU A 246 -22.21 -12.03 13.68
C LEU A 246 -23.56 -12.18 12.95
N GLY A 247 -24.47 -12.95 13.53
CA GLY A 247 -25.79 -13.17 12.99
C GLY A 247 -26.65 -11.88 12.99
N PRO A 248 -27.78 -11.86 12.26
CA PRO A 248 -28.65 -10.68 12.15
C PRO A 248 -29.17 -10.14 13.49
N GLY A 249 -29.22 -10.99 14.52
CA GLY A 249 -29.61 -10.65 15.89
C GLY A 249 -28.47 -10.24 16.81
N GLY A 250 -27.25 -10.07 16.31
CA GLY A 250 -26.07 -9.74 17.11
C GLY A 250 -25.51 -10.91 17.93
N GLN A 251 -25.97 -12.13 17.67
CA GLN A 251 -25.42 -13.35 18.28
C GLN A 251 -24.25 -13.88 17.43
N PHE A 252 -23.26 -14.47 18.06
CA PHE A 252 -22.21 -15.19 17.34
C PHE A 252 -22.76 -16.52 16.83
N GLU A 253 -22.71 -16.71 15.52
CA GLU A 253 -23.10 -17.93 14.84
C GLU A 253 -21.86 -18.54 14.17
N HIS A 254 -21.91 -19.84 13.94
CA HIS A 254 -20.85 -20.48 13.17
C HIS A 254 -20.92 -20.05 11.72
N ALA A 255 -19.76 -19.99 11.09
CA ALA A 255 -19.65 -19.67 9.68
C ALA A 255 -20.58 -20.51 8.80
N SER A 256 -21.10 -19.85 7.78
CA SER A 256 -21.89 -20.52 6.74
C SER A 256 -21.13 -21.68 6.09
N GLU A 257 -21.87 -22.70 5.64
CA GLU A 257 -21.33 -23.83 4.87
C GLU A 257 -20.54 -23.36 3.63
N LYS A 258 -20.96 -22.23 3.05
CA LYS A 258 -20.26 -21.58 1.93
C LYS A 258 -18.85 -21.13 2.29
N LEU A 259 -18.64 -20.58 3.50
CA LEU A 259 -17.29 -20.20 3.94
C LEU A 259 -16.44 -21.44 4.21
N LEU A 260 -17.01 -22.47 4.85
CA LEU A 260 -16.29 -23.72 5.14
C LEU A 260 -15.88 -24.47 3.87
N SER A 261 -16.75 -24.57 2.87
CA SER A 261 -16.44 -25.17 1.56
C SER A 261 -15.32 -24.47 0.79
N TYR A 262 -15.05 -23.19 1.06
CA TYR A 262 -13.87 -22.48 0.55
C TYR A 262 -12.64 -22.69 1.44
N LEU A 263 -12.81 -22.60 2.76
CA LEU A 263 -11.73 -22.62 3.74
C LEU A 263 -11.06 -23.99 3.86
N MET A 264 -11.84 -25.09 3.85
CA MET A 264 -11.32 -26.44 4.01
C MET A 264 -10.31 -26.84 2.92
N PRO A 265 -10.58 -26.63 1.61
CA PRO A 265 -9.58 -26.85 0.56
C PRO A 265 -8.36 -25.94 0.69
N ALA A 266 -8.54 -24.68 1.10
CA ALA A 266 -7.44 -23.74 1.29
C ALA A 266 -6.48 -24.21 2.40
N LEU A 267 -7.00 -24.60 3.56
CA LEU A 267 -6.19 -25.12 4.67
C LEU A 267 -5.52 -26.47 4.34
N ALA A 268 -6.22 -27.35 3.63
CA ALA A 268 -5.60 -28.60 3.17
C ALA A 268 -4.43 -28.34 2.21
N THR A 269 -4.58 -27.39 1.29
CA THR A 269 -3.51 -26.99 0.35
C THR A 269 -2.33 -26.37 1.09
N LEU A 270 -2.61 -25.46 2.02
CA LEU A 270 -1.61 -24.82 2.87
C LEU A 270 -0.84 -25.85 3.70
N ALA A 271 -1.54 -26.75 4.41
CA ALA A 271 -0.93 -27.80 5.20
C ALA A 271 -0.04 -28.72 4.33
N LYS A 272 -0.54 -29.20 3.19
CA LYS A 272 0.22 -30.05 2.25
C LYS A 272 1.48 -29.34 1.75
N SER A 273 1.40 -28.05 1.43
CA SER A 273 2.55 -27.27 0.93
C SER A 273 3.71 -27.19 1.92
N LYS A 274 3.44 -27.42 3.22
CA LYS A 274 4.43 -27.43 4.30
C LYS A 274 4.52 -28.80 4.99
N ASN A 275 4.14 -29.88 4.32
CA ASN A 275 4.20 -31.26 4.80
C ASN A 275 3.49 -31.51 6.14
N ARG A 276 2.32 -30.89 6.33
CA ARG A 276 1.44 -31.11 7.49
C ARG A 276 0.19 -31.91 7.12
N PRO A 277 -0.43 -32.64 8.07
CA PRO A 277 -1.61 -33.45 7.78
C PRO A 277 -2.83 -32.60 7.39
N ALA A 278 -3.26 -32.75 6.13
CA ALA A 278 -4.36 -31.98 5.56
C ALA A 278 -5.70 -32.24 6.29
N ALA A 279 -6.00 -33.50 6.60
CA ALA A 279 -7.23 -33.88 7.28
C ALA A 279 -7.35 -33.24 8.67
N LEU A 280 -6.24 -33.19 9.43
CA LEU A 280 -6.22 -32.52 10.73
C LEU A 280 -6.32 -31.00 10.59
N ALA A 281 -5.67 -30.40 9.59
CA ALA A 281 -5.79 -28.96 9.33
C ALA A 281 -7.25 -28.55 9.02
N GLN A 282 -8.01 -29.40 8.33
CA GLN A 282 -9.44 -29.19 8.12
C GLN A 282 -10.24 -29.33 9.42
N ALA A 283 -9.88 -30.27 10.30
CA ALA A 283 -10.54 -30.45 11.61
C ALA A 283 -10.31 -29.26 12.57
N LEU A 284 -9.34 -28.38 12.30
CA LEU A 284 -9.20 -27.12 13.04
C LEU A 284 -10.41 -26.20 12.82
N VAL A 285 -11.08 -26.27 11.67
CA VAL A 285 -12.18 -25.37 11.29
C VAL A 285 -13.54 -26.05 11.18
N ASP A 286 -13.57 -27.38 11.12
CA ASP A 286 -14.79 -28.18 11.14
C ASP A 286 -14.85 -29.08 12.38
N ARG A 287 -15.79 -28.76 13.28
CA ARG A 287 -16.04 -29.45 14.54
C ARG A 287 -16.70 -30.84 14.39
N ASN A 288 -17.23 -31.15 13.22
CA ASN A 288 -17.93 -32.40 12.91
C ASN A 288 -17.10 -33.33 12.03
N LEU A 289 -15.95 -32.86 11.55
CA LEU A 289 -15.08 -33.66 10.72
C LEU A 289 -14.50 -34.82 11.55
N LYS A 290 -14.66 -36.04 11.05
CA LYS A 290 -13.98 -37.22 11.58
C LYS A 290 -12.68 -37.43 10.84
N VAL A 291 -11.59 -37.52 11.60
CA VAL A 291 -10.26 -37.83 11.07
C VAL A 291 -9.80 -39.15 11.66
N TYR A 292 -9.33 -40.04 10.81
CA TYR A 292 -8.78 -41.34 11.17
C TYR A 292 -7.27 -41.31 11.04
N GLN A 293 -6.59 -41.95 12.00
CA GLN A 293 -5.18 -42.28 11.83
C GLN A 293 -5.08 -43.38 10.77
N ALA A 294 -4.10 -43.29 9.87
CA ALA A 294 -3.86 -44.30 8.85
C ALA A 294 -2.36 -44.58 8.74
N THR A 295 -1.98 -45.82 8.50
CA THR A 295 -0.58 -46.21 8.30
C THR A 295 -0.38 -46.61 6.85
N GLU A 296 0.53 -45.95 6.14
CA GLU A 296 0.85 -46.31 4.76
C GLU A 296 1.52 -47.69 4.71
N LEU A 297 0.95 -48.61 3.93
CA LEU A 297 1.39 -50.01 3.87
C LEU A 297 2.79 -50.17 3.28
N LYS A 298 3.23 -49.23 2.42
CA LYS A 298 4.54 -49.28 1.75
C LYS A 298 5.68 -48.78 2.64
N THR A 299 5.44 -47.69 3.36
CA THR A 299 6.49 -46.98 4.11
C THR A 299 6.41 -47.22 5.62
N GLY A 300 5.26 -47.70 6.11
CA GLY A 300 4.94 -47.78 7.53
C GLY A 300 4.70 -46.41 8.19
N GLN A 301 4.64 -45.33 7.41
CA GLN A 301 4.46 -43.99 7.96
C GLN A 301 3.01 -43.73 8.36
N THR A 302 2.82 -43.11 9.51
CA THR A 302 1.52 -42.63 9.97
C THR A 302 1.13 -41.34 9.23
N THR A 303 -0.11 -41.31 8.76
CA THR A 303 -0.79 -40.15 8.17
C THR A 303 -2.22 -40.06 8.73
N PHE A 304 -2.98 -39.06 8.27
CA PHE A 304 -4.33 -38.78 8.72
C PHE A 304 -5.26 -38.58 7.52
N LEU A 305 -6.41 -39.25 7.55
CA LEU A 305 -7.41 -39.24 6.48
C LEU A 305 -8.77 -38.84 7.04
N THR A 306 -9.52 -38.03 6.30
CA THR A 306 -10.93 -37.74 6.61
C THR A 306 -11.81 -38.97 6.35
N GLU A 307 -13.01 -39.01 6.97
CA GLU A 307 -13.99 -40.08 6.69
C GLU A 307 -14.25 -40.27 5.18
N ALA A 308 -14.36 -39.16 4.43
CA ALA A 308 -14.55 -39.22 2.98
C ALA A 308 -13.34 -39.84 2.26
N GLU A 309 -12.11 -39.49 2.66
CA GLU A 309 -10.89 -40.06 2.08
C GLU A 309 -10.75 -41.55 2.39
N THR A 310 -11.13 -42.01 3.58
CA THR A 310 -11.06 -43.45 3.92
C THR A 310 -11.95 -44.34 3.05
N GLN A 311 -12.99 -43.76 2.45
CA GLN A 311 -13.96 -44.47 1.59
C GLN A 311 -13.59 -44.41 0.10
N MET A 312 -12.54 -43.67 -0.27
CA MET A 312 -12.11 -43.57 -1.67
C MET A 312 -11.54 -44.91 -2.16
N GLU A 313 -11.85 -45.23 -3.42
CA GLU A 313 -11.30 -46.41 -4.08
C GLU A 313 -9.77 -46.32 -4.14
N GLY A 314 -9.07 -47.42 -3.83
CA GLY A 314 -7.60 -47.46 -3.79
C GLY A 314 -6.99 -47.22 -2.40
N VAL A 315 -7.72 -46.63 -1.45
CA VAL A 315 -7.16 -46.28 -0.13
C VAL A 315 -6.90 -47.51 0.73
N ALA A 316 -7.82 -48.48 0.74
CA ALA A 316 -7.64 -49.73 1.48
C ALA A 316 -6.44 -50.58 0.99
N GLN A 317 -5.99 -50.37 -0.26
CA GLN A 317 -4.80 -51.01 -0.81
C GLN A 317 -3.50 -50.27 -0.48
N LEU A 318 -3.59 -49.01 -0.04
CA LEU A 318 -2.45 -48.14 0.24
C LEU A 318 -2.24 -47.92 1.74
N TYR A 319 -3.31 -47.97 2.53
CA TYR A 319 -3.30 -47.60 3.94
C TYR A 319 -4.04 -48.62 4.81
N ASP A 320 -3.48 -48.91 5.98
CA ASP A 320 -4.17 -49.54 7.10
C ASP A 320 -4.85 -48.44 7.94
N VAL A 321 -6.18 -48.37 7.88
CA VAL A 321 -6.97 -47.34 8.57
C VAL A 321 -7.17 -47.74 10.03
N GLY A 322 -6.57 -46.94 10.91
CA GLY A 322 -6.62 -47.09 12.36
C GLY A 322 -7.79 -46.35 13.01
N PRO A 323 -7.68 -46.06 14.32
CA PRO A 323 -8.77 -45.44 15.07
C PRO A 323 -9.03 -43.99 14.66
N ILE A 324 -10.23 -43.51 14.97
CA ILE A 324 -10.56 -42.09 14.92
C ILE A 324 -9.68 -41.31 15.90
N VAL A 325 -9.22 -40.13 15.49
CA VAL A 325 -8.56 -39.16 16.36
C VAL A 325 -9.62 -38.63 17.34
N PRO A 326 -9.54 -38.97 18.65
CA PRO A 326 -10.64 -38.76 19.59
C PRO A 326 -11.10 -37.31 19.70
N GLU A 327 -10.18 -36.36 19.53
CA GLU A 327 -10.42 -34.92 19.61
C GLU A 327 -11.25 -34.37 18.45
N THR A 328 -11.38 -35.14 17.36
CA THR A 328 -12.18 -34.77 16.19
C THR A 328 -13.65 -35.20 16.36
N ASN A 329 -14.57 -34.53 15.66
CA ASN A 329 -16.01 -34.82 15.70
C ASN A 329 -16.63 -34.79 17.12
N GLN A 330 -16.24 -33.83 17.95
CA GLN A 330 -16.78 -33.65 19.30
C GLN A 330 -17.82 -32.51 19.41
N GLY A 331 -18.23 -31.90 18.29
CA GLY A 331 -19.07 -30.70 18.32
C GLY A 331 -18.33 -29.44 18.84
N ARG A 332 -17.02 -29.53 18.98
CA ARG A 332 -16.06 -28.43 19.21
C ARG A 332 -14.92 -28.52 18.21
N PHE A 333 -14.25 -27.41 17.96
CA PHE A 333 -13.09 -27.38 17.07
C PHE A 333 -11.87 -28.04 17.71
N LEU A 334 -10.97 -28.57 16.89
CA LEU A 334 -9.76 -29.25 17.35
C LEU A 334 -8.84 -28.27 18.08
N THR A 335 -8.64 -28.50 19.38
CA THR A 335 -7.71 -27.75 20.23
C THR A 335 -6.71 -28.71 20.86
N LEU A 336 -5.43 -28.40 20.76
CA LEU A 336 -4.33 -29.29 21.10
C LEU A 336 -3.38 -28.61 22.08
N GLU A 337 -2.95 -29.37 23.09
CA GLU A 337 -1.77 -29.04 23.88
C GLU A 337 -0.50 -29.40 23.10
N ALA A 338 0.65 -28.81 23.47
CA ALA A 338 1.91 -28.93 22.73
C ALA A 338 2.33 -30.38 22.40
N GLU A 339 2.31 -31.28 23.39
CA GLU A 339 2.68 -32.69 23.18
C GLU A 339 1.72 -33.40 22.22
N ARG A 340 0.43 -33.12 22.34
CA ARG A 340 -0.57 -33.69 21.43
C ARG A 340 -0.44 -33.12 20.02
N ALA A 341 -0.10 -31.84 19.88
CA ALA A 341 0.20 -31.23 18.58
C ALA A 341 1.44 -31.86 17.92
N ARG A 342 2.42 -32.33 18.71
CA ARG A 342 3.57 -33.09 18.22
C ARG A 342 3.18 -34.49 17.74
N GLU A 343 2.41 -35.23 18.54
CA GLU A 343 1.92 -36.56 18.17
C GLU A 343 1.08 -36.54 16.88
N LEU A 344 0.31 -35.47 16.68
CA LEU A 344 -0.52 -35.23 15.51
C LEU A 344 0.23 -34.52 14.35
N GLN A 345 1.56 -34.43 14.42
CA GLN A 345 2.44 -33.93 13.35
C GLN A 345 2.20 -32.45 12.95
N PHE A 346 1.58 -31.63 13.80
CA PHE A 346 1.55 -30.17 13.59
C PHE A 346 2.86 -29.51 14.03
N CYS A 347 3.30 -29.88 15.22
CA CYS A 347 4.52 -29.39 15.87
C CYS A 347 5.62 -30.43 15.75
N GLN A 348 6.87 -29.99 15.58
CA GLN A 348 8.00 -30.92 15.43
C GLN A 348 8.69 -31.21 16.76
N ASN A 349 8.74 -30.23 17.65
CA ASN A 349 9.32 -30.40 18.97
C ASN A 349 8.69 -29.47 20.01
N VAL A 350 8.68 -29.92 21.26
CA VAL A 350 8.15 -29.18 22.41
C VAL A 350 9.31 -28.83 23.33
N PHE A 351 9.39 -27.56 23.73
CA PHE A 351 10.42 -27.02 24.60
C PHE A 351 9.85 -26.72 25.98
N GLN A 352 10.66 -26.80 27.04
CA GLN A 352 10.19 -26.48 28.40
C GLN A 352 10.02 -24.97 28.58
N SER A 353 10.85 -24.17 27.91
CA SER A 353 10.82 -22.71 27.94
C SER A 353 11.16 -22.10 26.58
N ALA A 354 10.90 -20.79 26.43
CA ALA A 354 11.33 -20.04 25.25
C ALA A 354 12.85 -19.95 25.16
N GLU A 355 13.51 -19.85 26.30
CA GLU A 355 14.97 -19.85 26.41
C GLU A 355 15.56 -21.13 25.82
N ASP A 356 15.02 -22.31 26.16
CA ASP A 356 15.51 -23.60 25.64
C ASP A 356 15.36 -23.67 24.11
N PHE A 357 14.28 -23.12 23.57
CA PHE A 357 14.08 -23.04 22.12
C PHE A 357 15.14 -22.16 21.46
N PHE A 358 15.38 -20.95 21.98
CA PHE A 358 16.37 -20.04 21.40
C PHE A 358 17.81 -20.52 21.60
N GLU A 359 18.11 -21.29 22.64
CA GLU A 359 19.41 -21.98 22.79
C GLU A 359 19.60 -23.10 21.76
N ALA A 360 18.51 -23.74 21.32
CA ALA A 360 18.55 -24.77 20.28
C ALA A 360 18.69 -24.20 18.86
N VAL A 361 18.43 -22.90 18.65
CA VAL A 361 18.58 -22.23 17.35
C VAL A 361 20.05 -21.95 17.07
N ASN A 362 20.57 -22.55 16.00
CA ASN A 362 21.96 -22.35 15.57
C ASN A 362 22.08 -21.26 14.50
N ALA A 363 22.34 -20.02 14.93
CA ALA A 363 22.53 -18.87 14.03
C ALA A 363 23.70 -17.97 14.46
N GLY A 364 24.46 -17.44 13.50
CA GLY A 364 25.60 -16.56 13.74
C GLY A 364 25.23 -15.19 14.32
N GLU A 365 24.14 -14.59 13.82
CA GLU A 365 23.54 -13.36 14.34
C GLU A 365 22.04 -13.59 14.58
N ILE A 366 21.54 -13.26 15.78
CA ILE A 366 20.11 -13.30 16.09
C ILE A 366 19.63 -11.87 16.38
N VAL A 367 18.75 -11.34 15.53
CA VAL A 367 18.18 -10.01 15.70
C VAL A 367 16.71 -10.13 16.12
N ARG A 368 16.38 -9.63 17.31
CA ARG A 368 15.01 -9.66 17.83
C ARG A 368 14.30 -8.33 17.59
N THR A 369 13.02 -8.40 17.21
CA THR A 369 12.16 -7.25 16.98
C THR A 369 10.87 -7.40 17.78
N GLU A 370 10.47 -6.32 18.43
CA GLU A 370 9.24 -6.21 19.21
C GLU A 370 8.44 -4.99 18.77
N TYR A 371 7.15 -4.96 19.12
CA TYR A 371 6.34 -3.77 18.92
C TYR A 371 6.93 -2.57 19.65
N THR A 372 7.23 -1.52 18.88
CA THR A 372 7.61 -0.23 19.45
C THR A 372 6.46 0.76 19.40
N TRP A 373 6.52 1.81 20.21
CA TRP A 373 5.57 2.93 20.11
C TRP A 373 5.67 3.65 18.76
N VAL A 374 6.84 3.59 18.11
CA VAL A 374 7.07 4.15 16.78
C VAL A 374 6.22 3.39 15.76
N ASP A 375 6.14 2.06 15.84
CA ASP A 375 5.28 1.25 14.97
C ASP A 375 3.80 1.67 15.08
N ASN A 376 3.32 2.00 16.28
CA ASN A 376 1.95 2.50 16.47
C ASN A 376 1.73 3.86 15.79
N VAL A 377 2.70 4.77 15.91
CA VAL A 377 2.63 6.09 15.27
C VAL A 377 2.69 5.95 13.75
N VAL A 378 3.61 5.14 13.23
CA VAL A 378 3.74 4.88 11.80
C VAL A 378 2.47 4.24 11.25
N TYR A 379 1.92 3.23 11.92
CA TYR A 379 0.66 2.62 11.52
C TYR A 379 -0.49 3.65 11.46
N LEU A 380 -0.60 4.50 12.49
CA LEU A 380 -1.64 5.55 12.56
C LEU A 380 -1.48 6.57 11.41
N LEU A 381 -0.27 7.04 11.16
CA LEU A 381 0.04 8.04 10.14
C LEU A 381 -0.14 7.49 8.71
N ASN A 382 0.04 6.19 8.51
CA ASN A 382 -0.21 5.49 7.24
C ASN A 382 -1.68 5.10 7.02
N LEU A 383 -2.59 5.33 7.99
CA LEU A 383 -4.01 5.12 7.72
C LEU A 383 -4.47 6.06 6.59
N PRO A 384 -5.25 5.58 5.60
CA PRO A 384 -5.61 6.37 4.42
C PRO A 384 -6.21 7.75 4.73
N LEU A 385 -7.04 7.83 5.77
CA LEU A 385 -7.64 9.09 6.20
C LEU A 385 -6.61 10.04 6.82
N VAL A 386 -5.72 9.53 7.68
CA VAL A 386 -4.72 10.34 8.38
C VAL A 386 -3.66 10.84 7.39
N SER A 387 -3.17 9.95 6.52
CA SER A 387 -2.25 10.29 5.44
C SER A 387 -2.85 11.36 4.51
N GLY A 388 -4.11 11.22 4.10
CA GLY A 388 -4.83 12.23 3.32
C GLY A 388 -4.97 13.58 4.02
N LEU A 389 -5.23 13.60 5.34
CA LEU A 389 -5.28 14.84 6.12
C LEU A 389 -3.91 15.52 6.20
N ILE A 390 -2.82 14.76 6.39
CA ILE A 390 -1.45 15.30 6.40
C ILE A 390 -1.12 15.95 5.06
N LEU A 391 -1.50 15.32 3.95
CA LEU A 391 -1.33 15.89 2.60
C LEU A 391 -2.12 17.18 2.41
N ILE A 392 -3.38 17.23 2.86
CA ILE A 392 -4.20 18.44 2.82
C ILE A 392 -3.51 19.58 3.61
N ILE A 393 -3.07 19.30 4.84
CA ILE A 393 -2.39 20.29 5.68
C ILE A 393 -1.10 20.77 5.01
N GLY A 394 -0.31 19.85 4.44
CA GLY A 394 0.93 20.16 3.73
C GLY A 394 0.70 21.04 2.51
N LEU A 395 -0.28 20.70 1.67
CA LEU A 395 -0.64 21.45 0.47
C LEU A 395 -1.21 22.84 0.81
N ILE A 396 -2.04 22.97 1.85
CA ILE A 396 -2.53 24.27 2.32
C ILE A 396 -1.37 25.14 2.81
N GLY A 397 -0.44 24.58 3.58
CA GLY A 397 0.75 25.30 4.03
C GLY A 397 1.60 25.78 2.87
N LEU A 398 1.81 24.93 1.85
CA LEU A 398 2.54 25.25 0.63
C LEU A 398 1.85 26.38 -0.15
N TYR A 399 0.53 26.32 -0.29
CA TYR A 399 -0.26 27.37 -0.94
C TYR A 399 -0.06 28.74 -0.26
N PHE A 400 -0.18 28.81 1.07
CA PHE A 400 -0.02 30.08 1.80
C PHE A 400 1.41 30.62 1.74
N GLU A 401 2.41 29.74 1.74
CA GLU A 401 3.81 30.15 1.55
C GLU A 401 4.05 30.75 0.16
N VAL A 402 3.43 30.21 -0.89
CA VAL A 402 3.52 30.77 -2.25
C VAL A 402 2.72 32.07 -2.39
N ALA A 403 1.57 32.18 -1.70
CA ALA A 403 0.70 33.35 -1.77
C ALA A 403 1.27 34.58 -1.03
N ALA A 404 2.09 34.37 0.01
CA ALA A 404 2.69 35.44 0.80
C ALA A 404 4.22 35.40 0.68
N PRO A 405 4.87 36.38 0.01
CA PRO A 405 6.32 36.38 -0.16
C PRO A 405 7.06 36.51 1.19
N GLY A 406 7.83 35.49 1.56
CA GLY A 406 8.66 35.41 2.78
C GLY A 406 8.57 34.04 3.45
N ILE A 407 9.50 33.70 4.36
CA ILE A 407 9.40 32.46 5.15
C ILE A 407 8.30 32.64 6.19
N SER A 408 7.23 31.87 6.06
CA SER A 408 6.09 31.94 6.98
C SER A 408 5.94 30.66 7.81
N VAL A 409 5.10 30.74 8.84
CA VAL A 409 4.66 29.56 9.61
C VAL A 409 4.00 28.53 8.67
N ALA A 410 3.42 28.95 7.55
CA ALA A 410 2.81 28.06 6.59
C ALA A 410 3.85 27.20 5.84
N GLY A 411 4.99 27.78 5.43
CA GLY A 411 6.09 27.04 4.83
C GLY A 411 6.71 26.02 5.79
N LEU A 412 6.89 26.39 7.07
CA LEU A 412 7.32 25.44 8.11
C LEU A 412 6.29 24.32 8.30
N THR A 413 5.00 24.66 8.34
CA THR A 413 3.91 23.68 8.46
C THR A 413 3.91 22.69 7.29
N ALA A 414 4.07 23.18 6.06
CA ALA A 414 4.19 22.33 4.87
C ALA A 414 5.40 21.40 4.97
N THR A 415 6.57 21.95 5.34
CA THR A 415 7.81 21.19 5.48
C THR A 415 7.66 20.07 6.52
N VAL A 416 7.07 20.37 7.68
CA VAL A 416 6.82 19.37 8.74
C VAL A 416 5.79 18.34 8.30
N ALA A 417 4.70 18.75 7.66
CA ALA A 417 3.66 17.84 7.19
C ALA A 417 4.19 16.86 6.14
N PHE A 418 4.89 17.34 5.10
CA PHE A 418 5.52 16.47 4.11
C PHE A 418 6.66 15.65 4.72
N GLY A 419 7.43 16.21 5.65
CA GLY A 419 8.47 15.48 6.39
C GLY A 419 7.89 14.29 7.15
N ILE A 420 6.80 14.50 7.91
CA ILE A 420 6.09 13.43 8.63
C ILE A 420 5.48 12.42 7.66
N PHE A 421 4.89 12.88 6.56
CA PHE A 421 4.35 12.02 5.52
C PHE A 421 5.43 11.08 4.97
N PHE A 422 6.52 11.61 4.41
CA PHE A 422 7.58 10.77 3.84
C PHE A 422 8.28 9.92 4.89
N TRP A 423 8.52 10.45 6.09
CA TRP A 423 9.10 9.69 7.20
C TRP A 423 8.26 8.47 7.57
N SER A 424 6.94 8.66 7.69
CA SER A 424 6.01 7.58 8.04
C SER A 424 5.96 6.50 6.94
N HIS A 425 5.97 6.88 5.67
CA HIS A 425 5.93 5.93 4.57
C HIS A 425 7.27 5.22 4.36
N LEU A 426 8.39 5.89 4.65
CA LEU A 426 9.73 5.29 4.64
C LEU A 426 9.85 4.20 5.72
N LEU A 427 9.42 4.50 6.96
CA LEU A 427 9.40 3.51 8.05
C LEU A 427 8.34 2.42 7.83
N GLY A 428 7.26 2.75 7.11
CA GLY A 428 6.23 1.79 6.71
C GLY A 428 6.63 0.89 5.54
N GLY A 429 7.80 1.09 4.94
CA GLY A 429 8.31 0.28 3.82
C GLY A 429 7.69 0.60 2.46
N THR A 430 6.85 1.63 2.35
CA THR A 430 6.16 1.99 1.09
C THR A 430 6.87 3.10 0.32
N ALA A 431 7.81 3.83 0.92
CA ALA A 431 8.58 4.87 0.24
C ALA A 431 10.07 4.61 0.37
N GLY A 432 10.84 5.00 -0.64
CA GLY A 432 12.29 5.01 -0.64
C GLY A 432 12.87 6.40 -0.95
N TRP A 433 14.12 6.42 -1.40
CA TRP A 433 14.82 7.66 -1.76
C TRP A 433 14.29 8.28 -3.06
N LEU A 434 13.75 7.46 -3.97
CA LEU A 434 13.27 7.92 -5.27
C LEU A 434 12.11 8.91 -5.10
N GLU A 435 11.16 8.59 -4.25
CA GLU A 435 9.96 9.39 -4.01
C GLU A 435 10.34 10.75 -3.43
N PHE A 436 11.25 10.76 -2.45
CA PHE A 436 11.77 12.00 -1.86
C PHE A 436 12.49 12.87 -2.89
N LEU A 437 13.32 12.27 -3.75
CA LEU A 437 14.03 12.99 -4.82
C LEU A 437 13.07 13.54 -5.88
N LEU A 438 12.07 12.76 -6.29
CA LEU A 438 11.03 13.21 -7.23
C LEU A 438 10.21 14.36 -6.66
N PHE A 439 9.88 14.31 -5.36
CA PHE A 439 9.19 15.40 -4.66
C PHE A 439 10.03 16.69 -4.70
N GLY A 440 11.28 16.61 -4.26
CA GLY A 440 12.20 17.74 -4.24
C GLY A 440 12.43 18.34 -5.63
N LEU A 441 12.62 17.47 -6.64
CA LEU A 441 12.77 17.89 -8.04
C LEU A 441 11.50 18.58 -8.57
N GLY A 442 10.32 18.05 -8.22
CA GLY A 442 9.03 18.66 -8.56
C GLY A 442 8.88 20.06 -7.97
N VAL A 443 9.22 20.25 -6.69
CA VAL A 443 9.25 21.59 -6.05
C VAL A 443 10.24 22.52 -6.78
N ILE A 444 11.44 22.05 -7.10
CA ILE A 444 12.46 22.84 -7.81
C ILE A 444 11.93 23.30 -9.17
N PHE A 445 11.27 22.42 -9.94
CA PHE A 445 10.71 22.77 -11.25
C PHE A 445 9.62 23.85 -11.15
N ILE A 446 8.77 23.78 -10.13
CA ILE A 446 7.76 24.82 -9.87
C ILE A 446 8.45 26.15 -9.55
N ILE A 447 9.48 26.13 -8.69
CA ILE A 447 10.27 27.33 -8.36
C ILE A 447 10.95 27.90 -9.61
N CYS A 448 11.53 27.05 -10.47
CA CYS A 448 12.17 27.48 -11.72
C CYS A 448 11.19 28.16 -12.69
N GLU A 449 9.97 27.64 -12.84
CA GLU A 449 8.93 28.30 -13.66
C GLU A 449 8.58 29.68 -13.09
N VAL A 450 8.39 29.78 -11.77
CA VAL A 450 7.97 31.02 -11.11
C VAL A 450 9.05 32.11 -11.17
N PHE A 451 10.33 31.75 -11.01
CA PHE A 451 11.42 32.75 -10.87
C PHE A 451 12.33 32.89 -12.08
N VAL A 452 12.52 31.84 -12.89
CA VAL A 452 13.53 31.82 -13.96
C VAL A 452 12.88 31.94 -15.33
N LEU A 453 11.82 31.16 -15.59
CA LEU A 453 11.21 31.03 -16.91
C LEU A 453 9.69 31.29 -16.88
N PRO A 454 9.24 32.49 -16.45
CA PRO A 454 7.81 32.77 -16.39
C PRO A 454 7.18 32.75 -17.78
N GLY A 455 6.13 31.93 -17.96
CA GLY A 455 5.23 31.99 -19.11
C GLY A 455 5.34 30.84 -20.13
N PHE A 456 6.22 29.86 -19.89
CA PHE A 456 6.30 28.66 -20.76
C PHE A 456 5.41 27.53 -20.26
N GLY A 457 5.17 27.43 -18.95
CA GLY A 457 4.26 26.49 -18.30
C GLY A 457 4.77 25.04 -18.23
N VAL A 458 5.79 24.66 -19.01
CA VAL A 458 6.29 23.29 -19.04
C VAL A 458 6.97 22.91 -17.74
N PHE A 459 7.81 23.77 -17.15
CA PHE A 459 8.43 23.45 -15.87
C PHE A 459 7.38 23.38 -14.75
N GLY A 460 6.38 24.26 -14.78
CA GLY A 460 5.26 24.21 -13.84
C GLY A 460 4.46 22.90 -13.93
N VAL A 461 4.05 22.49 -15.14
CA VAL A 461 3.28 21.25 -15.36
C VAL A 461 4.11 20.02 -15.05
N SER A 462 5.36 19.96 -15.52
CA SER A 462 6.27 18.85 -15.21
C SER A 462 6.52 18.74 -13.71
N GLY A 463 6.73 19.87 -13.02
CA GLY A 463 6.89 19.90 -11.57
C GLY A 463 5.66 19.37 -10.83
N LEU A 464 4.46 19.79 -11.24
CA LEU A 464 3.21 19.28 -10.66
C LEU A 464 3.04 17.77 -10.87
N ILE A 465 3.36 17.27 -12.08
CA ILE A 465 3.32 15.83 -12.38
C ILE A 465 4.30 15.06 -11.47
N LEU A 466 5.53 15.57 -11.29
CA LEU A 466 6.52 14.95 -10.41
C LEU A 466 6.06 14.92 -8.95
N LEU A 467 5.41 15.99 -8.46
CA LEU A 467 4.83 16.00 -7.12
C LEU A 467 3.74 14.96 -6.95
N VAL A 468 2.77 14.91 -7.86
CA VAL A 468 1.67 13.94 -7.81
C VAL A 468 2.22 12.51 -7.88
N LEU A 469 3.15 12.25 -8.80
CA LEU A 469 3.78 10.95 -8.97
C LEU A 469 4.51 10.52 -7.69
N SER A 470 5.31 11.41 -7.10
CA SER A 470 6.01 11.15 -5.84
C SER A 470 5.05 10.80 -4.70
N LEU A 471 3.98 11.59 -4.50
CA LEU A 471 3.02 11.37 -3.42
C LEU A 471 2.25 10.05 -3.58
N VAL A 472 1.87 9.71 -4.82
CA VAL A 472 1.18 8.45 -5.11
C VAL A 472 2.14 7.28 -4.91
N MET A 473 3.37 7.35 -5.41
CA MET A 473 4.38 6.30 -5.25
C MET A 473 4.76 6.08 -3.79
N ALA A 474 4.91 7.14 -2.99
CA ALA A 474 5.21 7.01 -1.56
C ALA A 474 4.12 6.26 -0.78
N SER A 475 2.89 6.24 -1.28
CA SER A 475 1.74 5.61 -0.63
C SER A 475 1.54 4.14 -1.01
N GLN A 476 2.44 3.53 -1.79
CA GLN A 476 2.31 2.16 -2.28
C GLN A 476 3.67 1.45 -2.36
N ASP A 477 3.67 0.13 -2.22
CA ASP A 477 4.86 -0.73 -2.24
C ASP A 477 5.27 -1.21 -3.65
N PHE A 478 4.58 -0.75 -4.70
CA PHE A 478 4.87 -1.10 -6.10
C PHE A 478 4.94 0.14 -6.99
N VAL A 479 5.72 0.05 -8.07
CA VAL A 479 5.81 1.12 -9.08
C VAL A 479 4.75 0.94 -10.17
N VAL A 480 4.61 -0.29 -10.69
CA VAL A 480 3.66 -0.63 -11.74
C VAL A 480 2.75 -1.76 -11.24
N PRO A 481 1.42 -1.56 -11.23
CA PRO A 481 0.48 -2.58 -10.74
C PRO A 481 0.45 -3.81 -11.66
N SER A 482 0.63 -4.99 -11.08
CA SER A 482 0.54 -6.29 -11.76
C SER A 482 -0.69 -7.10 -11.35
N SER A 483 -1.28 -6.83 -10.17
CA SER A 483 -2.44 -7.54 -9.64
C SER A 483 -3.68 -6.67 -9.52
N THR A 484 -4.87 -7.27 -9.50
CA THR A 484 -6.15 -6.57 -9.30
C THR A 484 -6.17 -5.76 -8.01
N THR A 485 -5.54 -6.27 -6.94
CA THR A 485 -5.41 -5.58 -5.66
C THR A 485 -4.55 -4.32 -5.79
N GLN A 486 -3.40 -4.43 -6.46
CA GLN A 486 -2.51 -3.28 -6.70
C GLN A 486 -3.20 -2.21 -7.56
N TRP A 487 -4.00 -2.60 -8.56
CA TRP A 487 -4.81 -1.64 -9.33
C TRP A 487 -5.82 -0.88 -8.45
N SER A 488 -6.48 -1.57 -7.52
CA SER A 488 -7.40 -0.95 -6.58
C SER A 488 -6.68 0.01 -5.62
N GLN A 489 -5.48 -0.37 -5.14
CA GLN A 489 -4.64 0.47 -4.28
C GLN A 489 -4.17 1.73 -5.00
N LEU A 490 -3.63 1.60 -6.22
CA LEU A 490 -3.22 2.74 -7.05
C LEU A 490 -4.37 3.73 -7.23
N ARG A 491 -5.57 3.24 -7.58
CA ARG A 491 -6.77 4.09 -7.71
C ARG A 491 -7.09 4.82 -6.41
N THR A 492 -7.02 4.13 -5.27
CA THR A 492 -7.33 4.69 -3.96
C THR A 492 -6.33 5.79 -3.59
N ASN A 493 -5.04 5.52 -3.73
CA ASN A 493 -3.96 6.47 -3.44
C ASN A 493 -4.03 7.69 -4.35
N LEU A 494 -4.29 7.47 -5.65
CA LEU A 494 -4.50 8.56 -6.61
C LEU A 494 -5.71 9.43 -6.21
N LEU A 495 -6.84 8.83 -5.82
CA LEU A 495 -8.01 9.58 -5.36
C LEU A 495 -7.75 10.36 -4.07
N ILE A 496 -6.92 9.85 -3.16
CA ILE A 496 -6.53 10.57 -1.94
C ILE A 496 -5.70 11.81 -2.29
N VAL A 497 -4.68 11.67 -3.15
CA VAL A 497 -3.82 12.78 -3.57
C VAL A 497 -4.64 13.82 -4.36
N LEU A 498 -5.45 13.38 -5.32
CA LEU A 498 -6.33 14.28 -6.08
C LEU A 498 -7.40 14.93 -5.20
N GLY A 499 -7.93 14.20 -4.21
CA GLY A 499 -8.84 14.71 -3.21
C GLY A 499 -8.19 15.79 -2.34
N ALA A 500 -6.94 15.60 -1.94
CA ALA A 500 -6.18 16.59 -1.19
C ALA A 500 -5.93 17.87 -2.00
N ILE A 501 -5.54 17.73 -3.27
CA ILE A 501 -5.39 18.86 -4.21
C ILE A 501 -6.74 19.56 -4.42
N SER A 502 -7.83 18.81 -4.62
CA SER A 502 -9.17 19.37 -4.79
C SER A 502 -9.62 20.12 -3.54
N GLY A 503 -9.35 19.59 -2.35
CA GLY A 503 -9.60 20.26 -1.07
C GLY A 503 -8.85 21.59 -0.95
N MET A 504 -7.57 21.62 -1.31
CA MET A 504 -6.79 22.85 -1.40
C MET A 504 -7.40 23.85 -2.39
N LEU A 505 -7.81 23.40 -3.59
CA LEU A 505 -8.45 24.26 -4.59
C LEU A 505 -9.80 24.80 -4.12
N ILE A 506 -10.61 24.00 -3.44
CA ILE A 506 -11.88 24.45 -2.85
C ILE A 506 -11.62 25.54 -1.81
N LEU A 507 -10.58 25.41 -0.98
CA LEU A 507 -10.19 26.46 -0.04
C LEU A 507 -9.67 27.71 -0.76
N PHE A 508 -8.92 27.55 -1.85
CA PHE A 508 -8.48 28.66 -2.70
C PHE A 508 -9.64 29.44 -3.31
N PHE A 509 -10.55 28.75 -4.01
CA PHE A 509 -11.75 29.39 -4.58
C PHE A 509 -12.69 29.91 -3.49
N GLY A 510 -12.82 29.18 -2.39
CA GLY A 510 -13.55 29.59 -1.20
C GLY A 510 -13.00 30.90 -0.64
N GLN A 511 -11.68 31.05 -0.50
CA GLN A 511 -11.05 32.30 -0.12
C GLN A 511 -11.40 33.42 -1.12
N LEU A 512 -11.28 33.19 -2.43
CA LEU A 512 -11.63 34.18 -3.47
C LEU A 512 -13.09 34.64 -3.40
N ILE A 513 -14.02 33.75 -3.05
CA ILE A 513 -15.44 34.06 -2.93
C ILE A 513 -15.76 34.71 -1.57
N LEU A 514 -15.13 34.24 -0.49
CA LEU A 514 -15.42 34.61 0.90
C LEU A 514 -14.60 35.81 1.41
N LEU A 515 -13.61 36.26 0.64
CA LEU A 515 -12.80 37.47 0.90
C LEU A 515 -13.67 38.71 1.08
N ASP A 516 -14.83 38.78 0.42
CA ASP A 516 -15.78 39.90 0.54
C ASP A 516 -16.70 39.80 1.79
N SER A 517 -16.67 38.69 2.55
CA SER A 517 -17.67 38.40 3.61
C SER A 517 -17.11 38.13 5.02
N LEU A 518 -15.80 38.03 5.22
CA LEU A 518 -15.23 37.74 6.55
C LEU A 518 -14.78 39.02 7.31
N PRO A 519 -15.45 39.40 8.41
CA PRO A 519 -15.09 40.57 9.19
C PRO A 519 -13.78 40.31 9.97
N GLY A 520 -12.67 40.96 9.57
CA GLY A 520 -11.42 40.96 10.34
C GLY A 520 -10.13 40.81 9.54
N LEU A 521 -10.17 40.26 8.32
CA LEU A 521 -9.00 40.12 7.44
C LEU A 521 -8.54 41.45 6.82
N SER A 522 -9.40 42.47 6.80
CA SER A 522 -9.09 43.84 6.38
C SER A 522 -8.04 44.53 7.25
N ARG A 523 -7.68 43.96 8.41
CA ARG A 523 -6.64 44.49 9.30
C ARG A 523 -5.22 44.00 8.99
N PHE A 524 -5.08 43.01 8.10
CA PHE A 524 -3.77 42.53 7.62
C PHE A 524 -3.36 43.13 6.27
N GLN A 525 -4.23 43.96 5.67
CA GLN A 525 -3.86 44.82 4.56
C GLN A 525 -3.36 46.15 5.13
N LEU A 526 -2.09 46.45 4.90
CA LEU A 526 -1.54 47.78 5.11
C LEU A 526 -2.25 48.73 4.14
N ASN A 527 -3.22 49.50 4.66
CA ASN A 527 -3.70 50.67 3.96
C ASN A 527 -2.52 51.65 3.85
N ALA A 528 -1.98 51.80 2.64
CA ALA A 528 -1.06 52.89 2.35
C ALA A 528 -1.71 54.23 2.76
N PRO A 529 -0.95 55.22 3.25
CA PRO A 529 -1.50 56.50 3.68
C PRO A 529 -2.38 57.08 2.59
N GLN A 530 -3.65 57.31 2.93
CA GLN A 530 -4.64 57.92 2.06
C GLN A 530 -4.23 59.38 1.81
N ASP A 531 -3.58 59.61 0.69
CA ASP A 531 -3.59 60.92 0.04
C ASP A 531 -4.10 60.76 -1.39
N SER A 532 -5.42 60.93 -1.49
CA SER A 532 -6.17 61.43 -2.64
C SER A 532 -6.44 60.51 -3.84
N ALA A 533 -7.74 60.51 -4.21
CA ALA A 533 -8.38 60.08 -5.47
C ALA A 533 -8.83 58.61 -5.58
N GLU A 534 -10.08 58.40 -5.12
CA GLU A 534 -11.16 57.58 -5.69
C GLU A 534 -10.84 56.27 -6.44
N ASN A 535 -11.35 55.19 -5.82
CA ASN A 535 -11.82 53.94 -6.42
C ASN A 535 -10.86 53.21 -7.37
N THR A 536 -9.76 52.70 -6.82
CA THR A 536 -9.17 51.46 -7.35
C THR A 536 -9.14 50.42 -6.25
N THR A 537 -10.24 49.69 -6.10
CA THR A 537 -10.30 48.46 -5.31
C THR A 537 -9.44 47.41 -6.01
N VAL A 538 -8.22 47.23 -5.51
CA VAL A 538 -7.37 46.11 -5.92
C VAL A 538 -7.94 44.84 -5.29
N GLY A 539 -8.41 43.92 -6.15
CA GLY A 539 -8.55 42.50 -5.81
C GLY A 539 -9.90 42.05 -5.24
N SER A 540 -10.94 42.01 -6.07
CA SER A 540 -12.08 41.09 -5.88
C SER A 540 -12.48 40.52 -7.24
N LEU A 541 -12.85 39.23 -7.28
CA LEU A 541 -13.40 38.58 -8.48
C LEU A 541 -14.71 39.26 -8.94
N THR A 542 -15.42 39.87 -7.99
CA THR A 542 -16.53 40.80 -8.23
C THR A 542 -16.06 42.01 -9.01
N GLY A 543 -14.88 42.56 -8.72
CA GLY A 543 -14.27 43.63 -9.51
C GLY A 543 -13.88 43.23 -10.94
N LEU A 544 -13.60 41.94 -11.21
CA LEU A 544 -13.28 41.46 -12.57
C LEU A 544 -14.53 41.07 -13.38
N LEU A 545 -15.62 40.69 -12.71
CA LEU A 545 -16.90 40.35 -13.35
C LEU A 545 -17.84 41.56 -13.46
N GLN A 546 -17.72 42.53 -12.54
CA GLN A 546 -18.57 43.72 -12.48
C GLN A 546 -17.93 44.92 -13.18
N ASN A 547 -16.59 44.98 -13.27
CA ASN A 547 -15.92 45.90 -14.18
C ASN A 547 -15.75 45.25 -15.56
N GLY A 548 -16.88 45.04 -16.25
CA GLY A 548 -16.90 45.45 -17.65
C GLY A 548 -16.41 46.90 -17.67
N ALA A 549 -15.50 47.22 -18.60
CA ALA A 549 -14.80 48.50 -18.77
C ALA A 549 -15.52 49.72 -18.13
N PRO A 550 -14.78 50.63 -17.47
CA PRO A 550 -15.35 51.74 -16.70
C PRO A 550 -16.58 52.31 -17.40
N THR A 551 -17.71 52.28 -16.70
CA THR A 551 -19.10 52.47 -17.18
C THR A 551 -19.40 53.83 -17.83
N LEU A 552 -18.37 54.64 -18.11
CA LEU A 552 -18.43 55.87 -18.89
C LEU A 552 -18.02 55.70 -20.36
N ALA A 553 -17.27 54.65 -20.72
CA ALA A 553 -16.85 54.44 -22.12
C ALA A 553 -18.02 54.13 -23.08
N ASN A 554 -19.16 53.63 -22.56
CA ASN A 554 -20.33 53.27 -23.37
C ASN A 554 -21.22 54.46 -23.79
N ASN A 555 -21.02 55.66 -23.24
CA ASN A 555 -21.80 56.84 -23.59
C ASN A 555 -21.03 57.90 -24.38
N LEU A 556 -19.72 57.70 -24.61
CA LEU A 556 -18.89 58.62 -25.40
C LEU A 556 -19.13 58.42 -26.88
N LYS A 557 -19.46 59.50 -27.59
CA LYS A 557 -19.62 59.52 -29.04
C LYS A 557 -18.44 60.23 -29.69
N ILE A 558 -18.14 59.80 -30.91
CA ILE A 558 -17.24 60.55 -31.79
C ILE A 558 -17.88 61.93 -32.00
N GLY A 559 -17.12 62.99 -31.75
CA GLY A 559 -17.58 64.38 -31.78
C GLY A 559 -17.84 65.01 -30.41
N ASP A 560 -17.81 64.25 -29.31
CA ASP A 560 -17.96 64.82 -27.98
C ASP A 560 -16.75 65.73 -27.65
N GLN A 561 -17.04 66.88 -27.03
CA GLN A 561 -16.03 67.86 -26.64
C GLN A 561 -15.69 67.75 -25.15
N GLY A 562 -14.40 67.91 -24.86
CA GLY A 562 -13.86 67.93 -23.50
C GLY A 562 -12.72 68.94 -23.35
N VAL A 563 -12.14 68.98 -22.16
CA VAL A 563 -10.98 69.82 -21.85
C VAL A 563 -9.86 68.96 -21.29
N ALA A 564 -8.63 69.14 -21.76
CA ALA A 564 -7.46 68.46 -21.21
C ALA A 564 -7.29 68.77 -19.71
N ASP A 565 -7.37 67.74 -18.87
CA ASP A 565 -7.21 67.84 -17.40
C ASP A 565 -5.74 67.59 -16.99
N SER A 566 -4.98 66.91 -17.85
CA SER A 566 -3.51 66.85 -17.82
C SER A 566 -2.94 67.16 -19.20
N ASP A 567 -1.64 67.40 -19.26
CA ASP A 567 -0.90 67.39 -20.52
C ASP A 567 -1.03 66.01 -21.20
N LEU A 568 -1.19 65.98 -22.52
CA LEU A 568 -1.31 64.76 -23.33
C LEU A 568 -0.02 64.52 -24.13
N ARG A 569 0.76 63.49 -23.75
CA ARG A 569 2.07 63.14 -24.40
C ARG A 569 2.33 61.63 -24.52
N PRO A 570 1.72 60.93 -25.49
CA PRO A 570 0.44 61.22 -26.10
C PRO A 570 -0.73 60.86 -25.16
N SER A 571 -0.49 60.09 -24.09
CA SER A 571 -1.51 59.78 -23.08
C SER A 571 -1.71 60.94 -22.11
N GLY A 572 -2.94 61.09 -21.62
CA GLY A 572 -3.32 62.08 -20.63
C GLY A 572 -4.80 61.93 -20.26
N LYS A 573 -5.29 62.81 -19.40
CA LYS A 573 -6.70 62.83 -18.98
C LYS A 573 -7.42 64.02 -19.58
N ILE A 574 -8.64 63.80 -20.04
CA ILE A 574 -9.56 64.88 -20.42
C ILE A 574 -10.78 64.84 -19.51
N ARG A 575 -11.46 65.97 -19.39
CA ARG A 575 -12.71 66.10 -18.66
C ARG A 575 -13.87 66.30 -19.64
N VAL A 576 -14.82 65.36 -19.63
CA VAL A 576 -16.05 65.39 -20.44
C VAL A 576 -17.22 65.27 -19.47
N GLU A 577 -18.18 66.20 -19.52
CA GLU A 577 -19.35 66.24 -18.62
C GLU A 577 -19.01 66.11 -17.11
N GLY A 578 -17.86 66.64 -16.70
CA GLY A 578 -17.39 66.62 -15.30
C GLY A 578 -16.59 65.38 -14.90
N ASN A 579 -16.48 64.36 -15.74
CA ASN A 579 -15.73 63.14 -15.46
C ASN A 579 -14.36 63.14 -16.14
N ALA A 580 -13.32 62.73 -15.42
CA ALA A 580 -11.97 62.58 -15.96
C ALA A 580 -11.81 61.21 -16.64
N ILE A 581 -11.38 61.21 -17.90
CA ILE A 581 -11.26 60.01 -18.75
C ILE A 581 -9.84 59.96 -19.32
N ASP A 582 -9.23 58.77 -19.31
CA ASP A 582 -7.92 58.53 -19.93
C ASP A 582 -8.06 58.45 -21.46
N VAL A 583 -7.24 59.23 -22.16
CA VAL A 583 -7.26 59.32 -23.62
C VAL A 583 -5.84 59.44 -24.17
N ILE A 584 -5.73 59.26 -25.49
CA ILE A 584 -4.48 59.37 -26.23
C ILE A 584 -4.66 60.47 -27.28
N SER A 585 -3.73 61.42 -27.38
CA SER A 585 -3.75 62.41 -28.43
C SER A 585 -3.43 61.79 -29.80
N ASP A 586 -4.00 62.36 -30.86
CA ASP A 586 -3.76 61.98 -32.25
C ASP A 586 -2.38 62.46 -32.75
N GLY A 587 -1.31 62.06 -32.05
CA GLY A 587 0.08 62.38 -32.35
C GLY A 587 0.57 63.73 -31.85
N ASP A 588 -0.32 64.72 -31.68
CA ASP A 588 0.06 66.07 -31.23
C ASP A 588 0.17 66.19 -29.71
N TYR A 589 1.06 67.07 -29.25
CA TYR A 589 1.08 67.51 -27.87
C TYR A 589 -0.11 68.44 -27.58
N ILE A 590 -0.88 68.14 -26.53
CA ILE A 590 -2.00 68.98 -26.09
C ILE A 590 -1.76 69.40 -24.64
N GLU A 591 -1.71 70.72 -24.40
CA GLU A 591 -1.53 71.29 -23.07
C GLU A 591 -2.80 71.18 -22.22
N LYS A 592 -2.61 71.01 -20.90
CA LYS A 592 -3.69 71.08 -19.93
C LYS A 592 -4.52 72.37 -20.11
N GLY A 593 -5.84 72.23 -20.09
CA GLY A 593 -6.81 73.31 -20.28
C GLY A 593 -7.23 73.53 -21.73
N THR A 594 -6.64 72.81 -22.70
CA THR A 594 -7.01 72.92 -24.11
C THR A 594 -8.29 72.14 -24.40
N ALA A 595 -9.20 72.73 -25.19
CA ALA A 595 -10.39 72.04 -25.69
C ALA A 595 -10.02 70.95 -26.71
N VAL A 596 -10.63 69.78 -26.56
CA VAL A 596 -10.36 68.60 -27.36
C VAL A 596 -11.65 67.94 -27.81
N GLU A 597 -11.59 67.25 -28.94
CA GLU A 597 -12.70 66.48 -29.51
C GLU A 597 -12.31 65.01 -29.62
N ILE A 598 -13.25 64.12 -29.29
CA ILE A 598 -13.08 62.68 -29.43
C ILE A 598 -13.23 62.29 -30.90
N ILE A 599 -12.14 61.81 -31.51
CA ILE A 599 -12.12 61.42 -32.93
C ILE A 599 -12.29 59.90 -33.13
N SER A 600 -11.99 59.09 -32.11
CA SER A 600 -12.25 57.64 -32.16
C SER A 600 -12.41 57.02 -30.77
N VAL A 601 -13.27 56.00 -30.69
CA VAL A 601 -13.52 55.20 -29.48
C VAL A 601 -13.39 53.73 -29.86
N TYR A 602 -12.33 53.05 -29.39
CA TYR A 602 -12.08 51.63 -29.59
C TYR A 602 -11.93 50.94 -28.22
N GLY A 603 -13.06 50.47 -27.65
CA GLY A 603 -13.05 49.83 -26.32
C GLY A 603 -12.50 50.78 -25.25
N ASN A 604 -11.37 50.42 -24.63
CA ASN A 604 -10.71 51.24 -23.61
C ASN A 604 -9.67 52.25 -24.19
N ARG A 605 -9.60 52.39 -25.52
CA ARG A 605 -8.71 53.33 -26.20
C ARG A 605 -9.54 54.45 -26.85
N ILE A 606 -9.44 55.64 -26.28
CA ILE A 606 -10.10 56.85 -26.78
C ILE A 606 -9.04 57.77 -27.34
N VAL A 607 -9.20 58.19 -28.60
CA VAL A 607 -8.26 59.11 -29.26
C VAL A 607 -8.89 60.47 -29.41
N VAL A 608 -8.14 61.51 -29.04
CA VAL A 608 -8.59 62.90 -29.04
C VAL A 608 -7.67 63.77 -29.90
N ARG A 609 -8.23 64.82 -30.48
CA ARG A 609 -7.48 65.87 -31.16
C ARG A 609 -7.84 67.21 -30.53
N LYS A 610 -6.94 68.20 -30.64
CA LYS A 610 -7.27 69.59 -30.34
C LYS A 610 -8.48 70.03 -31.17
N SER A 611 -9.50 70.58 -30.51
CA SER A 611 -10.71 71.06 -31.20
C SER A 611 -10.35 72.33 -31.99
N GLU A 612 -10.72 72.36 -33.27
CA GLU A 612 -10.66 73.59 -34.08
C GLU A 612 -11.88 74.45 -33.71
N SER A 613 -11.62 75.65 -33.18
CA SER A 613 -12.65 76.62 -32.80
C SER A 613 -13.40 77.18 -33.99
#